data_AF-A0A9P7B8F8-F1
#
_entry.id   AF-A0A9P7B8F8-F1
#
_cell.length_a   1.000
_cell.length_b   1.000
_cell.length_c   1.000
_cell.angle_alpha   90.00
_cell.angle_beta   90.00
_cell.angle_gamma   90.00
#
_symmetry.space_group_name_H-M   'P 1'
#
loop_
_entity.id
_entity.type
_entity.pdbx_description
1 polymer ?
#
loop_
_entity_poly.entity_id
_entity_poly.type
_entity_poly.pdbx_seq_one_letter_code
_entity_poly.pdbx_strand_id
1 'polypeptide(L)'
;MSSEMQSPAARCLLLELPPELLVAICARADFPSLSALIRSHSQLKAIWDMHAERIARAICIRRRLAEPQSCGAAQPLDNFVGTELPHPETELDGEELASVVKSQRWMHDSAGIASWVDYARVRHPIHRNWLAGHAQVRYLRLDFAPPSLAPFQQMPVQQEHIWRFKLDPEPGYVVATGRIFGVHAFRASDGVRVWENTTPFLPYAHVELSAGHFATATEDMRHALWRRDDLDPDFDPSSVGPDRPLEYTLARHLDPNAPCSATKMRWPYFVAVSSNSDHVFCYDLSRSPLELVTHRMTAFWEPEAAGGLGEENVHYVEIDSRAIYLAGRRSVSMWRYDEPEEPHIVWPPDPPAPNENLAADADVDMASSSSSTASPPQHTTHYRSSDLEGFSAVHHDGCGQHLVGIAGESGAQMRLYWTCDYLTTLWSGDRASLERKTVVLTTPTLPCSVTIDQLAVENGRAVFIVHDEDVGNSLWLINLRDFADHADFVAAPPKPICLAWPLPCGTAISRVEMTSDEIYVPAVSRMLRPNILTTLGNMASRFGDRPLYDWQWHALDGTVLVDYNVASGDETVDAAAKEQAGNARIRATADYSYALDFELEGEWQHSGTDAFAVYSFRDM
;
A
#
# COMPACT_ATOMS: atom_id res chain seq x y z
N MET A 1 -68.18 4.00 28.73
CA MET A 1 -66.90 4.18 29.46
C MET A 1 -66.12 2.89 29.30
N SER A 2 -65.38 2.78 28.19
CA SER A 2 -64.52 1.66 27.86
C SER A 2 -63.14 2.01 28.42
N SER A 3 -62.75 1.32 29.48
CA SER A 3 -61.41 1.38 30.06
C SER A 3 -60.46 0.61 29.16
N GLU A 4 -59.71 1.30 28.29
CA GLU A 4 -58.54 0.73 27.65
C GLU A 4 -57.49 0.44 28.74
N MET A 5 -57.31 -0.85 29.05
CA MET A 5 -56.13 -1.33 29.75
C MET A 5 -54.91 -1.07 28.85
N GLN A 6 -54.19 0.01 29.12
CA GLN A 6 -52.83 0.17 28.62
C GLN A 6 -51.99 -0.97 29.21
N SER A 7 -51.52 -1.86 28.34
CA SER A 7 -50.44 -2.79 28.65
C SER A 7 -49.29 -2.02 29.33
N PRO A 8 -48.76 -2.46 30.48
CA PRO A 8 -47.61 -1.82 31.09
C PRO A 8 -46.47 -1.86 30.06
N ALA A 9 -45.93 -0.69 29.71
CA ALA A 9 -44.79 -0.58 28.81
C ALA A 9 -43.69 -1.53 29.29
N ALA A 10 -43.20 -2.38 28.38
CA ALA A 10 -42.19 -3.38 28.69
C ALA A 10 -41.00 -2.70 29.38
N ARG A 11 -40.72 -3.14 30.61
CA ARG A 11 -39.73 -2.54 31.50
C ARG A 11 -38.33 -2.70 30.88
N CYS A 12 -37.67 -1.59 30.55
CA CYS A 12 -36.34 -1.62 29.95
C CYS A 12 -35.27 -1.69 31.04
N LEU A 13 -34.82 -2.91 31.35
CA LEU A 13 -33.81 -3.18 32.39
C LEU A 13 -32.48 -2.44 32.16
N LEU A 14 -32.16 -2.10 30.90
CA LEU A 14 -30.98 -1.31 30.55
C LEU A 14 -30.99 0.06 31.23
N LEU A 15 -32.14 0.74 31.26
CA LEU A 15 -32.26 2.10 31.77
C LEU A 15 -32.21 2.18 33.30
N GLU A 16 -32.32 1.04 33.97
CA GLU A 16 -32.20 0.92 35.43
C GLU A 16 -30.75 0.75 35.90
N LEU A 17 -29.80 0.62 34.97
CA LEU A 17 -28.39 0.51 35.30
C LEU A 17 -27.83 1.87 35.78
N PRO A 18 -26.84 1.86 36.67
CA PRO A 18 -26.06 3.04 37.03
C PRO A 18 -25.46 3.75 35.81
N PRO A 19 -25.32 5.10 35.84
CA PRO A 19 -24.75 5.87 34.74
C PRO A 19 -23.39 5.36 34.25
N GLU A 20 -22.56 4.86 35.16
CA GLU A 20 -21.22 4.34 34.85
C GLU A 20 -21.30 3.09 33.94
N LEU A 21 -22.28 2.21 34.19
CA LEU A 21 -22.51 1.03 33.34
C LEU A 21 -23.12 1.44 32.00
N LEU A 22 -23.99 2.45 31.97
CA LEU A 22 -24.52 2.99 30.72
C LEU A 22 -23.41 3.59 29.86
N VAL A 23 -22.46 4.33 30.45
CA VAL A 23 -21.28 4.84 29.74
C VAL A 23 -20.45 3.70 29.17
N ALA A 24 -20.18 2.64 29.96
CA ALA A 24 -19.42 1.49 29.49
C ALA A 24 -20.12 0.74 28.34
N ILE A 25 -21.45 0.61 28.38
CA ILE A 25 -22.25 0.01 27.32
C ILE A 25 -22.20 0.87 26.05
N CYS A 26 -22.45 2.18 26.16
CA CYS A 26 -22.34 3.12 25.04
C CYS A 26 -20.93 3.10 24.43
N ALA A 27 -19.91 3.07 25.28
CA ALA A 27 -18.51 3.03 24.88
C ALA A 27 -18.15 1.73 24.16
N ARG A 28 -18.88 0.62 24.33
CA ARG A 28 -18.64 -0.67 23.63
C ARG A 28 -19.29 -0.76 22.25
N ALA A 29 -20.24 0.10 21.93
CA ALA A 29 -20.87 0.14 20.60
C ALA A 29 -19.89 0.62 19.50
N ASP A 30 -20.24 0.43 18.22
CA ASP A 30 -19.70 1.29 17.14
C ASP A 30 -20.52 2.59 17.02
N PHE A 31 -20.01 3.57 16.27
CA PHE A 31 -20.71 4.83 16.06
C PHE A 31 -22.13 4.68 15.45
N PRO A 32 -22.38 3.81 14.44
CA PRO A 32 -23.73 3.57 13.96
C PRO A 32 -24.68 3.03 15.03
N SER A 33 -24.27 2.02 15.80
CA SER A 33 -25.07 1.42 16.87
C SER A 33 -25.29 2.40 18.02
N LEU A 34 -24.25 3.15 18.40
CA LEU A 34 -24.35 4.21 19.40
C LEU A 34 -25.38 5.27 18.96
N SER A 35 -25.32 5.70 17.70
CA SER A 35 -26.27 6.66 17.13
C SER A 35 -27.72 6.16 17.19
N ALA A 36 -27.96 4.88 16.91
CA ALA A 36 -29.28 4.28 17.05
C ALA A 36 -29.71 4.22 18.53
N LEU A 37 -28.79 3.85 19.42
CA LEU A 37 -29.02 3.69 20.85
C LEU A 37 -29.39 5.03 21.51
N ILE A 38 -28.65 6.11 21.26
CA ILE A 38 -28.96 7.44 21.84
C ILE A 38 -30.24 8.05 21.28
N ARG A 39 -30.64 7.69 20.05
CA ARG A 39 -31.93 8.12 19.45
C ARG A 39 -33.12 7.37 20.04
N SER A 40 -32.91 6.21 20.65
CA SER A 40 -33.98 5.37 21.19
C SER A 40 -34.55 5.87 22.52
N HIS A 41 -33.78 6.59 23.34
CA HIS A 41 -34.22 7.06 24.65
C HIS A 41 -33.48 8.29 25.17
N SER A 42 -34.18 9.21 25.84
CA SER A 42 -33.63 10.49 26.33
C SER A 42 -32.54 10.33 27.39
N GLN A 43 -32.64 9.33 28.28
CA GLN A 43 -31.60 9.03 29.27
C GLN A 43 -30.27 8.62 28.62
N LEU A 44 -30.30 7.84 27.53
CA LEU A 44 -29.09 7.44 26.81
C LEU A 44 -28.48 8.61 26.05
N LYS A 45 -29.34 9.50 25.51
CA LYS A 45 -28.89 10.79 24.99
C LYS A 45 -28.22 11.64 26.06
N ALA A 46 -28.79 11.73 27.27
CA ALA A 46 -28.19 12.48 28.38
C ALA A 46 -26.82 11.90 28.78
N ILE A 47 -26.67 10.57 28.80
CA ILE A 47 -25.37 9.90 29.02
C ILE A 47 -24.34 10.31 27.97
N TRP A 48 -24.73 10.31 26.68
CA TRP A 48 -23.85 10.80 25.62
C TRP A 48 -23.48 12.27 25.80
N ASP A 49 -24.47 13.15 26.03
CA ASP A 49 -24.23 14.59 26.16
C ASP A 49 -23.27 14.91 27.33
N MET A 50 -23.26 14.11 28.40
CA MET A 50 -22.36 14.27 29.54
C MET A 50 -20.98 13.60 29.37
N HIS A 51 -20.88 12.52 28.58
CA HIS A 51 -19.69 11.65 28.52
C HIS A 51 -19.16 11.41 27.10
N ALA A 52 -19.50 12.29 26.14
CA ALA A 52 -19.18 12.13 24.73
C ALA A 52 -17.69 11.88 24.47
N GLU A 53 -16.81 12.62 25.14
CA GLU A 53 -15.35 12.49 25.01
C GLU A 53 -14.85 11.09 25.37
N ARG A 54 -15.27 10.57 26.53
CA ARG A 54 -14.86 9.24 27.01
C ARG A 54 -15.40 8.14 26.10
N ILE A 55 -16.65 8.28 25.65
CA ILE A 55 -17.29 7.32 24.75
C ILE A 55 -16.58 7.34 23.39
N ALA A 56 -16.34 8.51 22.81
CA ALA A 56 -15.67 8.68 21.53
C ALA A 56 -14.24 8.12 21.55
N ARG A 57 -13.44 8.48 22.56
CA ARG A 57 -12.10 7.91 22.79
C ARG A 57 -12.14 6.39 22.82
N ALA A 58 -13.02 5.82 23.65
CA ALA A 58 -13.09 4.38 23.83
C ALA A 58 -13.48 3.64 22.54
N ILE A 59 -14.37 4.20 21.74
CA ILE A 59 -14.74 3.64 20.44
C ILE A 59 -13.56 3.77 19.46
N CYS A 60 -12.91 4.94 19.37
CA CYS A 60 -11.76 5.14 18.50
C CYS A 60 -10.62 4.17 18.79
N ILE A 61 -10.28 3.94 20.07
CA ILE A 61 -9.24 2.98 20.46
C ILE A 61 -9.68 1.54 20.11
N ARG A 62 -10.88 1.12 20.51
CA ARG A 62 -11.34 -0.26 20.28
C ARG A 62 -11.51 -0.59 18.80
N ARG A 63 -11.88 0.40 17.99
CA ARG A 63 -12.02 0.27 16.53
C ARG A 63 -10.71 0.55 15.80
N ARG A 64 -9.58 0.63 16.51
CA ARG A 64 -8.23 0.85 15.95
C ARG A 64 -8.13 2.12 15.09
N LEU A 65 -9.01 3.09 15.32
CA LEU A 65 -9.00 4.37 14.59
C LEU A 65 -7.85 5.26 15.05
N ALA A 66 -7.48 5.15 16.32
CA ALA A 66 -6.42 5.92 16.98
C ALA A 66 -5.02 5.30 16.86
N GLU A 67 -4.90 4.12 16.23
CA GLU A 67 -3.59 3.51 16.01
C GLU A 67 -2.73 4.43 15.11
N PRO A 68 -1.42 4.57 15.41
CA PRO A 68 -0.51 5.31 14.56
C PRO A 68 -0.60 4.82 13.11
N GLN A 69 -0.61 5.78 12.19
CA GLN A 69 -0.67 5.47 10.77
C GLN A 69 0.68 5.80 10.13
N SER A 70 1.05 5.01 9.14
CA SER A 70 2.18 5.28 8.27
C SER A 70 1.80 6.25 7.15
N CYS A 71 2.80 6.94 6.58
CA CYS A 71 2.64 7.67 5.33
C CYS A 71 3.61 7.10 4.30
N GLY A 72 3.21 5.97 3.72
CA GLY A 72 4.00 5.32 2.69
C GLY A 72 5.35 4.82 3.20
N ALA A 73 6.19 4.54 2.19
CA ALA A 73 7.59 4.17 2.36
C ALA A 73 8.43 5.21 3.14
N ALA A 74 7.88 6.39 3.43
CA ALA A 74 8.58 7.46 4.15
C ALA A 74 8.54 7.32 5.67
N GLN A 75 7.82 6.34 6.22
CA GLN A 75 7.78 6.13 7.66
C GLN A 75 9.16 5.69 8.21
N PRO A 76 9.67 6.34 9.28
CA PRO A 76 10.90 5.91 9.97
C PRO A 76 10.69 4.58 10.71
N LEU A 77 11.78 3.82 10.88
CA LEU A 77 11.78 2.50 11.54
C LEU A 77 11.64 2.59 13.08
N ASP A 78 12.04 3.70 13.69
CA ASP A 78 12.08 3.85 15.17
C ASP A 78 10.70 4.08 15.84
N ASN A 79 9.60 4.15 15.08
CA ASN A 79 8.31 4.64 15.59
C ASN A 79 7.26 3.57 15.95
N PHE A 80 7.67 2.33 16.23
CA PHE A 80 6.79 1.37 16.91
C PHE A 80 7.43 0.81 18.18
N VAL A 81 7.95 1.68 19.05
CA VAL A 81 7.64 1.48 20.47
C VAL A 81 6.17 1.87 20.59
N GLY A 82 5.29 0.88 20.44
CA GLY A 82 3.89 1.07 20.78
C GLY A 82 3.84 1.56 22.21
N THR A 83 3.65 2.86 22.40
CA THR A 83 2.90 3.32 23.56
C THR A 83 1.52 2.72 23.32
N GLU A 84 1.32 1.49 23.82
CA GLU A 84 0.00 0.89 23.88
C GLU A 84 -0.93 1.97 24.42
N LEU A 85 -1.91 2.37 23.61
CA LEU A 85 -2.83 3.40 24.03
C LEU A 85 -3.44 2.92 25.35
N PRO A 86 -3.50 3.78 26.39
CA PRO A 86 -4.04 3.38 27.67
C PRO A 86 -5.41 2.75 27.49
N HIS A 87 -5.72 1.75 28.31
CA HIS A 87 -7.00 1.04 28.22
C HIS A 87 -8.18 2.03 28.03
N PRO A 88 -9.19 1.71 27.20
CA PRO A 88 -10.31 2.61 26.92
C PRO A 88 -11.02 3.18 28.14
N GLU A 89 -10.86 2.55 29.31
CA GLU A 89 -11.48 2.93 30.57
C GLU A 89 -10.64 3.88 31.45
N THR A 90 -9.37 4.13 31.10
CA THR A 90 -8.47 5.09 31.77
C THR A 90 -9.01 6.53 31.66
N GLU A 91 -8.64 7.40 32.61
CA GLU A 91 -9.00 8.83 32.58
C GLU A 91 -8.49 9.54 31.31
N LEU A 92 -9.16 10.63 30.92
CA LEU A 92 -8.82 11.41 29.74
C LEU A 92 -7.51 12.18 29.99
N ASP A 93 -6.54 12.00 29.10
CA ASP A 93 -5.32 12.79 29.03
C ASP A 93 -5.42 13.77 27.86
N GLY A 94 -5.12 15.05 28.12
CA GLY A 94 -5.14 16.11 27.11
C GLY A 94 -4.00 16.00 26.11
N GLU A 95 -2.86 15.42 26.49
CA GLU A 95 -1.71 15.23 25.61
C GLU A 95 -1.88 14.01 24.69
N GLU A 96 -2.68 13.02 25.12
CA GLU A 96 -2.96 11.81 24.36
C GLU A 96 -3.58 12.13 22.99
N LEU A 97 -4.59 13.00 22.95
CA LEU A 97 -5.24 13.35 21.69
C LEU A 97 -4.27 14.04 20.72
N ALA A 98 -3.44 14.97 21.23
CA ALA A 98 -2.45 15.66 20.41
C ALA A 98 -1.43 14.68 19.80
N SER A 99 -0.97 13.71 20.59
CA SER A 99 -0.11 12.62 20.13
C SER A 99 -0.78 11.76 19.06
N VAL A 100 -2.04 11.36 19.29
CA VAL A 100 -2.83 10.56 18.34
C VAL A 100 -3.06 11.29 17.03
N VAL A 101 -3.39 12.58 17.06
CA VAL A 101 -3.57 13.39 15.85
C VAL A 101 -2.26 13.47 15.07
N LYS A 102 -1.14 13.77 15.74
CA LYS A 102 0.18 13.81 15.11
C LYS A 102 0.58 12.46 14.49
N SER A 103 0.19 11.35 15.12
CA SER A 103 0.52 10.00 14.63
C SER A 103 -0.30 9.56 13.41
N GLN A 104 -1.32 10.31 12.97
CA GLN A 104 -2.12 9.94 11.78
C GLN A 104 -1.47 10.31 10.44
N ARG A 105 -0.37 11.06 10.43
CA ARG A 105 0.47 11.37 9.25
C ARG A 105 -0.31 11.83 8.01
N TRP A 106 -1.03 12.95 8.15
CA TRP A 106 -1.78 13.58 7.05
C TRP A 106 -0.89 14.48 6.21
N MET A 107 -1.22 14.65 4.93
CA MET A 107 -0.60 15.67 4.07
C MET A 107 -1.13 17.08 4.31
N HIS A 108 -2.27 17.19 4.99
CA HIS A 108 -2.93 18.46 5.30
C HIS A 108 -3.04 18.61 6.80
N ASP A 109 -2.89 19.86 7.26
CA ASP A 109 -3.06 20.23 8.65
C ASP A 109 -4.42 19.74 9.20
N SER A 110 -4.37 19.07 10.35
CA SER A 110 -5.52 18.62 11.13
C SER A 110 -6.20 19.75 11.90
N ALA A 111 -5.88 21.01 11.58
CA ALA A 111 -6.39 22.20 12.26
C ALA A 111 -7.88 22.08 12.60
N GLY A 112 -8.19 22.20 13.90
CA GLY A 112 -9.56 22.15 14.41
C GLY A 112 -9.95 20.87 15.16
N ILE A 113 -9.05 19.89 15.32
CA ILE A 113 -9.28 18.76 16.24
C ILE A 113 -8.88 19.17 17.67
N ALA A 114 -9.88 19.55 18.47
CA ALA A 114 -9.68 19.94 19.87
C ALA A 114 -10.23 18.91 20.88
N SER A 115 -10.95 17.90 20.41
CA SER A 115 -11.64 16.90 21.24
C SER A 115 -11.68 15.52 20.58
N TRP A 116 -11.90 14.46 21.37
CA TRP A 116 -12.07 13.10 20.86
C TRP A 116 -13.33 12.96 20.02
N VAL A 117 -14.36 13.76 20.30
CA VAL A 117 -15.55 13.83 19.46
C VAL A 117 -15.21 14.41 18.10
N ASP A 118 -14.42 15.48 18.02
CA ASP A 118 -13.98 16.06 16.74
C ASP A 118 -13.10 15.08 15.97
N TYR A 119 -12.16 14.43 16.66
CA TYR A 119 -11.33 13.38 16.07
C TYR A 119 -12.17 12.23 15.50
N ALA A 120 -13.15 11.73 16.26
CA ALA A 120 -14.05 10.68 15.81
C ALA A 120 -14.87 11.11 14.57
N ARG A 121 -15.36 12.35 14.54
CA ARG A 121 -16.10 12.90 13.40
C ARG A 121 -15.25 12.95 12.13
N VAL A 122 -13.95 13.22 12.24
CA VAL A 122 -13.03 13.23 11.09
C VAL A 122 -12.62 11.81 10.70
N ARG A 123 -12.17 11.00 11.66
CA ARG A 123 -11.51 9.71 11.37
C ARG A 123 -12.49 8.60 11.01
N HIS A 124 -13.68 8.56 11.59
CA HIS A 124 -14.63 7.50 11.34
C HIS A 124 -15.14 7.47 9.88
N PRO A 125 -15.54 8.60 9.27
CA PRO A 125 -15.92 8.62 7.85
C PRO A 125 -14.76 8.21 6.94
N ILE A 126 -13.54 8.72 7.19
CA ILE A 126 -12.34 8.33 6.41
C ILE A 126 -12.18 6.81 6.40
N HIS A 127 -12.22 6.17 7.57
CA HIS A 127 -12.10 4.72 7.65
C HIS A 127 -13.21 3.98 6.90
N ARG A 128 -14.46 4.45 7.01
CA ARG A 128 -15.58 3.87 6.26
C ARG A 128 -15.45 4.04 4.75
N ASN A 129 -14.97 5.20 4.31
CA ASN A 129 -14.75 5.51 2.91
C ASN A 129 -13.67 4.59 2.33
N TRP A 130 -12.58 4.32 3.06
CA TRP A 130 -11.61 3.30 2.69
C TRP A 130 -12.21 1.90 2.56
N LEU A 131 -13.00 1.46 3.55
CA LEU A 131 -13.65 0.14 3.51
C LEU A 131 -14.61 -0.01 2.33
N ALA A 132 -15.29 1.07 1.95
CA ALA A 132 -16.21 1.09 0.81
C ALA A 132 -15.54 1.39 -0.54
N GLY A 133 -14.26 1.81 -0.54
CA GLY A 133 -13.60 2.34 -1.73
C GLY A 133 -14.20 3.65 -2.25
N HIS A 134 -14.81 4.45 -1.38
CA HIS A 134 -15.39 5.73 -1.74
C HIS A 134 -14.33 6.84 -1.60
N ALA A 135 -13.66 7.16 -2.71
CA ALA A 135 -12.72 8.28 -2.76
C ALA A 135 -13.28 9.43 -3.58
N GLN A 136 -13.00 10.65 -3.15
CA GLN A 136 -13.13 11.85 -3.97
C GLN A 136 -11.82 12.13 -4.69
N VAL A 137 -11.90 12.53 -5.96
CA VAL A 137 -10.70 12.85 -6.75
C VAL A 137 -10.49 14.35 -6.80
N ARG A 138 -9.30 14.80 -6.40
CA ARG A 138 -8.80 16.15 -6.72
C ARG A 138 -7.59 16.04 -7.62
N TYR A 139 -7.38 17.07 -8.43
CA TYR A 139 -6.26 17.13 -9.37
C TYR A 139 -5.26 18.18 -8.92
N LEU A 140 -4.03 17.75 -8.62
CA LEU A 140 -2.93 18.61 -8.19
C LEU A 140 -2.00 18.85 -9.38
N ARG A 141 -2.02 20.05 -9.96
CA ARG A 141 -1.08 20.42 -11.05
C ARG A 141 0.18 21.00 -10.43
N LEU A 142 1.33 20.59 -10.92
CA LEU A 142 2.61 21.06 -10.42
C LEU A 142 3.04 22.34 -11.15
N ASP A 143 3.39 23.36 -10.37
CA ASP A 143 3.94 24.59 -10.92
C ASP A 143 5.47 24.53 -10.89
N PHE A 144 6.08 24.31 -12.05
CA PHE A 144 7.54 24.27 -12.20
C PHE A 144 8.16 25.68 -12.30
N ALA A 145 7.38 26.76 -12.28
CA ALA A 145 7.94 28.10 -12.24
C ALA A 145 8.80 28.29 -10.97
N PRO A 146 9.96 28.99 -11.05
CA PRO A 146 10.73 29.35 -9.86
C PRO A 146 9.91 30.28 -8.94
N PRO A 147 9.97 30.11 -7.61
CA PRO A 147 9.29 31.01 -6.66
C PRO A 147 9.67 32.49 -6.86
N SER A 148 10.85 32.75 -7.43
CA SER A 148 11.47 34.06 -7.59
C SER A 148 11.34 34.66 -9.00
N LEU A 149 10.76 33.96 -9.98
CA LEU A 149 10.65 34.43 -11.36
C LEU A 149 9.20 34.41 -11.84
N ALA A 150 8.57 35.60 -11.80
CA ALA A 150 7.35 35.92 -12.55
C ALA A 150 7.54 35.66 -14.08
N PRO A 151 6.47 35.61 -14.89
CA PRO A 151 6.17 34.58 -15.90
C PRO A 151 6.92 34.70 -17.24
N PHE A 152 8.20 35.08 -17.25
CA PHE A 152 8.90 35.52 -18.47
C PHE A 152 9.96 34.56 -19.02
N GLN A 153 10.15 33.38 -18.45
CA GLN A 153 10.93 32.32 -19.07
C GLN A 153 10.17 30.99 -18.98
N GLN A 154 9.55 30.59 -20.09
CA GLN A 154 9.07 29.22 -20.25
C GLN A 154 10.30 28.30 -20.22
N MET A 155 10.32 27.39 -19.26
CA MET A 155 11.27 26.27 -19.30
C MET A 155 10.94 25.41 -20.54
N PRO A 156 11.92 24.72 -21.14
CA PRO A 156 11.63 23.74 -22.18
C PRO A 156 10.67 22.68 -21.63
N VAL A 157 9.57 22.41 -22.35
CA VAL A 157 8.48 21.47 -21.96
C VAL A 157 9.00 20.10 -21.47
N GLN A 158 10.15 19.64 -21.96
CA GLN A 158 10.76 18.37 -21.56
C GLN A 158 11.35 18.36 -20.13
N GLN A 159 11.48 19.53 -19.49
CA GLN A 159 11.96 19.69 -18.10
C GLN A 159 10.82 19.70 -17.07
N GLU A 160 9.56 19.78 -17.50
CA GLU A 160 8.37 19.90 -16.64
C GLU A 160 7.76 18.54 -16.25
N HIS A 161 8.56 17.49 -16.22
CA HIS A 161 8.08 16.14 -15.96
C HIS A 161 8.77 15.50 -14.76
N ILE A 162 7.98 14.95 -13.85
CA ILE A 162 8.46 14.12 -12.74
C ILE A 162 8.61 12.66 -13.18
N TRP A 163 9.56 11.97 -12.54
CA TRP A 163 9.80 10.54 -12.71
C TRP A 163 9.36 9.76 -11.47
N ARG A 164 9.99 9.98 -10.30
CA ARG A 164 9.59 9.35 -9.03
C ARG A 164 9.25 10.45 -8.03
N PHE A 165 8.48 10.08 -7.01
CA PHE A 165 8.13 10.99 -5.93
C PHE A 165 7.96 10.25 -4.61
N LYS A 166 8.04 11.01 -3.52
CA LYS A 166 7.73 10.62 -2.16
C LYS A 166 6.93 11.73 -1.48
N LEU A 167 6.18 11.36 -0.45
CA LEU A 167 5.39 12.27 0.37
C LEU A 167 6.17 12.62 1.64
N ASP A 168 6.27 13.91 1.95
CA ASP A 168 6.75 14.44 3.23
C ASP A 168 5.56 15.05 3.99
N PRO A 169 4.89 14.31 4.89
CA PRO A 169 3.63 14.73 5.54
C PRO A 169 3.74 15.99 6.38
N GLU A 170 4.89 16.19 6.99
CA GLU A 170 5.20 17.33 7.82
C GLU A 170 6.43 17.95 7.17
N PRO A 171 6.29 18.87 6.19
CA PRO A 171 5.27 19.94 6.16
C PRO A 171 4.11 19.78 5.17
N GLY A 172 3.95 18.65 4.49
CA GLY A 172 2.90 18.44 3.48
C GLY A 172 3.40 18.69 2.06
N TYR A 173 4.59 18.17 1.75
CA TYR A 173 5.25 18.32 0.45
C TYR A 173 5.25 17.02 -0.35
N VAL A 174 5.18 17.16 -1.68
CA VAL A 174 5.52 16.12 -2.63
C VAL A 174 6.94 16.37 -3.12
N VAL A 175 7.87 15.50 -2.74
CA VAL A 175 9.27 15.57 -3.18
C VAL A 175 9.44 14.67 -4.38
N ALA A 176 9.80 15.24 -5.53
CA ALA A 176 9.84 14.56 -6.80
C ALA A 176 11.16 14.80 -7.54
N THR A 177 11.61 13.78 -8.25
CA THR A 177 12.75 13.89 -9.18
C THR A 177 12.25 14.22 -10.57
N GLY A 178 12.91 15.17 -11.24
CA GLY A 178 12.66 15.45 -12.64
C GLY A 178 13.14 14.30 -13.53
N ARG A 179 12.53 14.13 -14.70
CA ARG A 179 12.92 13.12 -15.68
C ARG A 179 14.37 13.30 -16.17
N ILE A 180 14.78 14.56 -16.35
CA ILE A 180 16.09 14.92 -16.91
C ILE A 180 16.94 15.71 -15.91
N PHE A 181 16.34 16.50 -15.00
CA PHE A 181 17.11 17.30 -14.03
C PHE A 181 16.37 17.58 -12.71
N GLY A 182 17.15 17.59 -11.63
CA GLY A 182 16.81 18.22 -10.36
C GLY A 182 15.87 17.43 -9.46
N VAL A 183 15.86 17.86 -8.19
CA VAL A 183 14.90 17.43 -7.18
C VAL A 183 14.06 18.65 -6.83
N HIS A 184 12.75 18.46 -6.76
CA HIS A 184 11.79 19.52 -6.51
C HIS A 184 10.91 19.11 -5.34
N ALA A 185 10.55 20.06 -4.49
CA ALA A 185 9.48 19.88 -3.52
C ALA A 185 8.32 20.79 -3.87
N PHE A 186 7.11 20.23 -3.90
CA PHE A 186 5.87 20.94 -4.20
C PHE A 186 4.93 20.86 -3.00
N ARG A 187 4.26 21.94 -2.65
CA ARG A 187 3.26 21.91 -1.59
C ARG A 187 2.04 21.10 -2.05
N ALA A 188 1.60 20.11 -1.27
CA ALA A 188 0.53 19.20 -1.67
C ALA A 188 -0.87 19.85 -1.73
N SER A 189 -1.04 21.01 -1.09
CA SER A 189 -2.31 21.75 -1.07
C SER A 189 -2.60 22.48 -2.38
N ASP A 190 -1.58 23.01 -3.07
CA ASP A 190 -1.74 23.88 -4.24
C ASP A 190 -0.82 23.55 -5.42
N GLY A 191 0.18 22.69 -5.23
CA GLY A 191 1.11 22.25 -6.26
C GLY A 191 2.23 23.25 -6.55
N VAL A 192 2.34 24.31 -5.74
CA VAL A 192 3.39 25.32 -5.88
C VAL A 192 4.73 24.73 -5.47
N ARG A 193 5.74 24.92 -6.32
CA ARG A 193 7.12 24.54 -5.99
C ARG A 193 7.65 25.41 -4.84
N VAL A 194 8.10 24.77 -3.78
CA VAL A 194 8.59 25.42 -2.56
C VAL A 194 10.09 25.31 -2.38
N TRP A 195 10.70 24.32 -3.02
CA TRP A 195 12.15 24.10 -3.01
C TRP A 195 12.60 23.43 -4.31
N GLU A 196 13.79 23.77 -4.78
CA GLU A 196 14.42 23.13 -5.92
C GLU A 196 15.92 22.94 -5.67
N ASN A 197 16.47 21.90 -6.27
CA ASN A 197 17.89 21.71 -6.38
C ASN A 197 18.25 21.35 -7.82
N THR A 198 19.05 22.23 -8.44
CA THR A 198 19.51 22.12 -9.82
C THR A 198 20.91 21.54 -9.94
N THR A 199 21.46 20.96 -8.88
CA THR A 199 22.71 20.20 -8.94
C THR A 199 22.56 19.11 -10.01
N PRO A 200 23.60 18.80 -10.79
CA PRO A 200 23.50 17.72 -11.79
C PRO A 200 23.19 16.37 -11.11
N PHE A 201 22.14 15.70 -11.58
CA PHE A 201 21.70 14.38 -11.12
C PHE A 201 21.66 13.41 -12.31
N LEU A 202 21.69 12.12 -12.02
CA LEU A 202 21.39 11.12 -13.04
C LEU A 202 19.97 11.31 -13.57
N PRO A 203 19.73 11.19 -14.88
CA PRO A 203 18.38 11.09 -15.42
C PRO A 203 17.62 9.96 -14.72
N TYR A 204 16.33 10.15 -14.47
CA TYR A 204 15.49 9.16 -13.80
C TYR A 204 15.97 8.78 -12.38
N ALA A 205 16.66 9.70 -11.68
CA ALA A 205 17.14 9.44 -10.33
C ALA A 205 16.01 8.98 -9.40
N HIS A 206 16.31 7.94 -8.62
CA HIS A 206 15.45 7.50 -7.52
C HIS A 206 15.50 8.55 -6.41
N VAL A 207 14.35 8.72 -5.74
CA VAL A 207 14.24 9.50 -4.51
C VAL A 207 13.66 8.63 -3.42
N GLU A 208 14.42 8.50 -2.34
CA GLU A 208 13.96 7.84 -1.13
C GLU A 208 13.91 8.89 -0.02
N LEU A 209 12.75 9.09 0.59
CA LEU A 209 12.52 10.10 1.61
C LEU A 209 11.97 9.42 2.84
N SER A 210 12.48 9.77 4.02
CA SER A 210 11.92 9.37 5.30
C SER A 210 12.22 10.39 6.38
N ALA A 211 11.22 10.74 7.19
CA ALA A 211 11.33 11.66 8.32
C ALA A 211 12.11 12.96 8.01
N GLY A 212 11.75 13.66 6.92
CA GLY A 212 12.38 14.91 6.48
C GLY A 212 13.82 14.79 5.98
N HIS A 213 14.32 13.57 5.82
CA HIS A 213 15.57 13.29 5.15
C HIS A 213 15.30 12.61 3.82
N PHE A 214 16.10 12.87 2.80
CA PHE A 214 15.99 12.12 1.56
C PHE A 214 17.34 11.86 0.92
N ALA A 215 17.44 10.75 0.19
CA ALA A 215 18.60 10.33 -0.56
C ALA A 215 18.32 10.35 -2.06
N THR A 216 19.29 10.83 -2.84
CA THR A 216 19.23 10.89 -4.31
C THR A 216 20.56 10.49 -4.90
N ALA A 217 20.54 9.77 -6.03
CA ALA A 217 21.75 9.41 -6.76
C ALA A 217 22.31 10.61 -7.53
N THR A 218 23.60 10.89 -7.38
CA THR A 218 24.35 11.95 -8.08
C THR A 218 25.02 11.40 -9.35
N GLU A 219 25.47 12.27 -10.27
CA GLU A 219 26.11 11.85 -11.53
C GLU A 219 27.37 10.98 -11.35
N ASP A 220 28.08 11.14 -10.23
CA ASP A 220 29.25 10.32 -9.86
C ASP A 220 28.87 8.98 -9.21
N MET A 221 27.60 8.57 -9.31
CA MET A 221 27.04 7.33 -8.76
C MET A 221 27.09 7.23 -7.23
N ARG A 222 27.29 8.35 -6.53
CA ARG A 222 27.12 8.45 -5.08
C ARG A 222 25.68 8.74 -4.71
N HIS A 223 25.36 8.65 -3.42
CA HIS A 223 24.10 9.17 -2.90
C HIS A 223 24.34 10.45 -2.11
N ALA A 224 23.64 11.52 -2.48
CA ALA A 224 23.57 12.73 -1.67
C ALA A 224 22.42 12.57 -0.67
N LEU A 225 22.73 12.72 0.62
CA LEU A 225 21.76 12.75 1.71
C LEU A 225 21.43 14.20 2.04
N TRP A 226 20.15 14.53 1.93
CA TRP A 226 19.58 15.83 2.21
C TRP A 226 18.76 15.77 3.49
N ARG A 227 18.71 16.88 4.21
CA ARG A 227 17.96 17.03 5.47
C ARG A 227 17.19 18.33 5.43
N ARG A 228 15.93 18.28 5.86
CA ARG A 228 15.09 19.46 6.03
C ARG A 228 15.65 20.39 7.10
N ASP A 229 15.61 21.69 6.87
CA ASP A 229 16.31 22.69 7.70
C ASP A 229 15.79 22.75 9.15
N ASP A 230 14.50 22.52 9.40
CA ASP A 230 13.91 22.40 10.74
C ASP A 230 14.45 21.23 11.58
N LEU A 231 15.10 20.25 10.95
CA LEU A 231 15.74 19.12 11.61
C LEU A 231 17.22 19.40 11.95
N ASP A 232 17.72 20.60 11.64
CA ASP A 232 19.03 21.03 12.09
C ASP A 232 18.99 21.36 13.60
N PRO A 233 19.88 20.80 14.44
CA PRO A 233 20.00 21.20 15.84
C PRO A 233 20.22 22.71 16.05
N ASP A 234 20.83 23.39 15.08
CA ASP A 234 21.11 24.83 15.13
C ASP A 234 19.98 25.68 14.49
N PHE A 235 18.88 25.04 14.07
CA PHE A 235 17.73 25.74 13.48
C PHE A 235 17.06 26.65 14.51
N ASP A 236 16.89 27.93 14.16
CA ASP A 236 16.11 28.88 14.93
C ASP A 236 14.65 28.88 14.42
N PRO A 237 13.67 28.32 15.16
CA PRO A 237 12.27 28.30 14.73
C PRO A 237 11.69 29.71 14.55
N SER A 238 12.25 30.72 15.23
CA SER A 238 11.81 32.10 15.12
C SER A 238 12.31 32.81 13.85
N SER A 239 13.28 32.21 13.16
CA SER A 239 13.83 32.70 11.88
C SER A 239 12.92 32.41 10.68
N VAL A 240 11.91 31.56 10.87
CA VAL A 240 10.95 31.16 9.82
C VAL A 240 9.62 31.85 10.10
N GLY A 241 9.30 32.86 9.29
CA GLY A 241 7.95 33.42 9.26
C GLY A 241 6.94 32.36 8.80
N PRO A 242 5.63 32.54 9.07
CA PRO A 242 4.60 31.54 8.74
C PRO A 242 4.54 31.17 7.25
N ASP A 243 5.08 32.04 6.37
CA ASP A 243 5.04 31.89 4.92
C ASP A 243 6.36 31.39 4.30
N ARG A 244 7.44 31.21 5.08
CA ARG A 244 8.71 30.68 4.53
C ARG A 244 8.60 29.15 4.39
N PRO A 245 8.81 28.57 3.20
CA PRO A 245 8.83 27.12 3.04
C PRO A 245 10.04 26.51 3.75
N LEU A 246 9.88 25.27 4.25
CA LEU A 246 11.00 24.48 4.75
C LEU A 246 11.86 24.03 3.56
N GLU A 247 13.17 24.14 3.72
CA GLU A 247 14.13 23.85 2.65
C GLU A 247 14.92 22.59 2.99
N TYR A 248 15.49 21.94 1.97
CA TYR A 248 16.38 20.81 2.19
C TYR A 248 17.83 21.23 1.93
N THR A 249 18.70 20.88 2.87
CA THR A 249 20.13 21.18 2.84
C THR A 249 20.93 19.89 2.70
N LEU A 250 22.07 19.95 1.99
CA LEU A 250 22.96 18.81 1.84
C LEU A 250 23.55 18.46 3.21
N ALA A 251 23.22 17.29 3.75
CA ALA A 251 23.74 16.82 5.02
C ALA A 251 25.09 16.11 4.86
N ARG A 252 25.23 15.27 3.82
CA ARG A 252 26.47 14.52 3.49
C ARG A 252 26.34 13.73 2.19
N HIS A 253 27.45 13.16 1.73
CA HIS A 253 27.47 12.13 0.68
C HIS A 253 27.67 10.74 1.30
N LEU A 254 27.00 9.74 0.72
CA LEU A 254 27.19 8.32 0.96
C LEU A 254 27.90 7.75 -0.26
N ASP A 255 29.02 7.06 -0.04
CA ASP A 255 29.88 6.54 -1.10
C ASP A 255 29.77 5.01 -1.13
N PRO A 256 28.77 4.43 -1.82
CA PRO A 256 28.82 3.02 -2.10
C PRO A 256 30.04 2.81 -3.00
N ASN A 257 30.93 1.89 -2.64
CA ASN A 257 32.13 1.58 -3.44
C ASN A 257 31.80 0.91 -4.80
N ALA A 258 30.56 1.05 -5.29
CA ALA A 258 30.04 0.58 -6.56
C ALA A 258 28.74 1.35 -6.93
N PRO A 259 28.40 1.49 -8.22
CA PRO A 259 27.07 1.89 -8.66
C PRO A 259 25.95 1.03 -8.06
N CYS A 260 24.78 1.62 -7.83
CA CYS A 260 23.62 0.93 -7.25
C CYS A 260 22.41 0.89 -8.21
N SER A 261 21.66 -0.22 -8.23
CA SER A 261 20.44 -0.41 -9.04
C SER A 261 19.15 -0.23 -8.26
N ALA A 262 19.16 -0.52 -6.95
CA ALA A 262 17.99 -0.42 -6.09
C ALA A 262 18.37 0.23 -4.77
N THR A 263 17.48 1.08 -4.25
CA THR A 263 17.69 1.82 -3.00
C THR A 263 16.43 1.90 -2.19
N LYS A 264 16.56 1.91 -0.86
CA LYS A 264 15.46 2.16 0.07
C LYS A 264 15.95 2.99 1.24
N MET A 265 15.13 3.95 1.67
CA MET A 265 15.36 4.69 2.90
C MET A 265 14.16 4.57 3.82
N ARG A 266 14.42 4.24 5.08
CA ARG A 266 13.50 4.43 6.20
C ARG A 266 14.36 4.81 7.39
N TRP A 267 14.24 6.05 7.82
CA TRP A 267 15.12 6.63 8.83
C TRP A 267 15.14 5.77 10.11
N PRO A 268 16.33 5.46 10.67
CA PRO A 268 17.65 6.01 10.33
C PRO A 268 18.43 5.22 9.27
N TYR A 269 17.86 4.20 8.64
CA TYR A 269 18.58 3.33 7.72
C TYR A 269 18.43 3.73 6.26
N PHE A 270 19.52 3.60 5.52
CA PHE A 270 19.54 3.67 4.06
C PHE A 270 20.22 2.42 3.51
N VAL A 271 19.54 1.73 2.60
CA VAL A 271 20.04 0.53 1.95
C VAL A 271 20.18 0.79 0.46
N ALA A 272 21.31 0.37 -0.10
CA ALA A 272 21.57 0.40 -1.52
C ALA A 272 22.13 -0.94 -1.99
N VAL A 273 21.64 -1.43 -3.13
CA VAL A 273 22.09 -2.69 -3.75
C VAL A 273 22.94 -2.35 -4.95
N SER A 274 24.14 -2.93 -5.06
CA SER A 274 25.03 -2.68 -6.20
C SER A 274 24.38 -3.08 -7.52
N SER A 275 24.75 -2.46 -8.65
CA SER A 275 24.08 -2.72 -9.93
C SER A 275 24.26 -4.13 -10.47
N ASN A 276 25.34 -4.81 -10.08
CA ASN A 276 25.55 -6.25 -10.31
C ASN A 276 24.95 -7.13 -9.21
N SER A 277 24.28 -6.51 -8.23
CA SER A 277 23.67 -7.13 -7.05
C SER A 277 24.61 -7.86 -6.08
N ASP A 278 25.92 -7.96 -6.36
CA ASP A 278 26.90 -8.63 -5.48
C ASP A 278 26.98 -8.11 -4.04
N HIS A 279 26.61 -6.85 -3.81
CA HIS A 279 26.73 -6.19 -2.51
C HIS A 279 25.43 -5.45 -2.14
N VAL A 280 25.08 -5.56 -0.86
CA VAL A 280 24.07 -4.71 -0.23
C VAL A 280 24.77 -3.84 0.82
N PHE A 281 24.69 -2.53 0.64
CA PHE A 281 25.24 -1.51 1.52
C PHE A 281 24.13 -1.02 2.46
N CYS A 282 24.30 -1.21 3.76
CA CYS A 282 23.39 -0.74 4.79
C CYS A 282 24.09 0.34 5.63
N TYR A 283 23.54 1.55 5.60
CA TYR A 283 24.05 2.70 6.36
C TYR A 283 23.14 2.99 7.55
N ASP A 284 23.71 3.09 8.75
CA ASP A 284 23.05 3.73 9.89
C ASP A 284 23.36 5.22 9.89
N LEU A 285 22.38 6.03 9.48
CA LEU A 285 22.52 7.47 9.31
C LEU A 285 22.46 8.24 10.64
N SER A 286 22.07 7.59 11.74
CA SER A 286 22.02 8.21 13.07
C SER A 286 23.40 8.35 13.73
N ARG A 287 24.39 7.57 13.29
CA ARG A 287 25.73 7.52 13.89
C ARG A 287 26.71 8.52 13.27
N SER A 288 27.69 8.93 14.09
CA SER A 288 28.81 9.78 13.69
C SER A 288 30.11 9.28 14.36
N PRO A 289 31.08 8.70 13.61
CA PRO A 289 31.07 8.50 12.15
C PRO A 289 29.98 7.53 11.68
N LEU A 290 29.63 7.58 10.40
CA LEU A 290 28.66 6.66 9.80
C LEU A 290 29.14 5.22 9.95
N GLU A 291 28.21 4.34 10.28
CA GLU A 291 28.44 2.91 10.25
C GLU A 291 27.87 2.33 8.95
N LEU A 292 28.71 1.60 8.23
CA LEU A 292 28.36 0.92 7.00
C LEU A 292 28.56 -0.59 7.22
N VAL A 293 27.48 -1.34 7.12
CA VAL A 293 27.50 -2.80 7.01
C VAL A 293 27.37 -3.15 5.53
N THR A 294 28.28 -3.98 5.02
CA THR A 294 28.23 -4.47 3.63
C THR A 294 27.98 -5.96 3.64
N HIS A 295 26.85 -6.38 3.09
CA HIS A 295 26.50 -7.79 2.93
C HIS A 295 26.95 -8.28 1.56
N ARG A 296 27.65 -9.42 1.50
CA ARG A 296 27.98 -10.10 0.25
C ARG A 296 26.88 -11.06 -0.12
N MET A 297 26.40 -10.98 -1.35
CA MET A 297 25.20 -11.70 -1.80
C MET A 297 25.51 -13.11 -2.35
N THR A 298 26.63 -13.74 -1.99
CA THR A 298 27.02 -15.07 -2.53
C THR A 298 25.92 -16.12 -2.37
N ALA A 299 25.30 -16.24 -1.19
CA ALA A 299 24.20 -17.19 -0.97
C ALA A 299 22.89 -16.81 -1.69
N PHE A 300 22.77 -15.59 -2.21
CA PHE A 300 21.66 -15.20 -3.08
C PHE A 300 21.86 -15.76 -4.50
N TRP A 301 23.08 -15.69 -5.05
CA TRP A 301 23.40 -16.09 -6.43
C TRP A 301 23.72 -17.57 -6.59
N GLU A 302 24.48 -18.16 -5.67
CA GLU A 302 25.08 -19.48 -5.86
C GLU A 302 24.19 -20.55 -5.21
N PRO A 303 23.48 -21.39 -5.99
CA PRO A 303 22.66 -22.47 -5.43
C PRO A 303 23.46 -23.46 -4.57
N GLU A 304 24.76 -23.62 -4.86
CA GLU A 304 25.65 -24.54 -4.17
C GLU A 304 26.22 -23.98 -2.86
N ALA A 305 26.10 -22.67 -2.62
CA ALA A 305 26.49 -22.07 -1.35
C ALA A 305 25.57 -22.55 -0.21
N ALA A 306 26.04 -22.46 1.03
CA ALA A 306 25.21 -22.77 2.18
C ALA A 306 24.01 -21.79 2.22
N GLY A 307 22.79 -22.33 2.08
CA GLY A 307 21.58 -21.52 1.93
C GLY A 307 21.39 -20.89 0.55
N GLY A 308 22.11 -21.35 -0.47
CA GLY A 308 22.06 -20.84 -1.85
C GLY A 308 20.65 -20.75 -2.45
N LEU A 309 20.26 -19.59 -3.00
CA LEU A 309 18.96 -19.40 -3.65
C LEU A 309 19.00 -19.58 -5.17
N GLY A 310 20.11 -19.23 -5.82
CA GLY A 310 20.20 -19.25 -7.29
C GLY A 310 19.44 -18.11 -7.97
N GLU A 311 19.23 -16.99 -7.29
CA GLU A 311 18.62 -15.81 -7.90
C GLU A 311 19.56 -15.17 -8.92
N GLU A 312 19.03 -14.33 -9.82
CA GLU A 312 19.81 -13.75 -10.94
C GLU A 312 20.05 -12.25 -10.80
N ASN A 313 19.07 -11.49 -10.30
CA ASN A 313 19.20 -10.07 -9.95
C ASN A 313 18.32 -9.71 -8.77
N VAL A 314 18.64 -8.60 -8.09
CA VAL A 314 17.69 -7.92 -7.19
C VAL A 314 16.92 -6.86 -7.98
N HIS A 315 15.60 -7.03 -8.08
CA HIS A 315 14.70 -6.12 -8.79
C HIS A 315 14.15 -5.00 -7.90
N TYR A 316 14.02 -5.27 -6.60
CA TYR A 316 13.47 -4.32 -5.63
C TYR A 316 14.06 -4.57 -4.23
N VAL A 317 14.14 -3.50 -3.43
CA VAL A 317 14.58 -3.58 -2.03
C VAL A 317 13.59 -2.86 -1.11
N GLU A 318 13.23 -3.52 -0.02
CA GLU A 318 12.43 -2.96 1.08
C GLU A 318 13.18 -3.17 2.40
N ILE A 319 12.86 -2.37 3.41
CA ILE A 319 13.47 -2.46 4.74
C ILE A 319 12.41 -2.26 5.81
N ASP A 320 12.45 -3.04 6.89
CA ASP A 320 11.58 -2.85 8.06
C ASP A 320 12.40 -2.80 9.36
N SER A 321 11.75 -2.88 10.53
CA SER A 321 12.47 -2.83 11.82
C SER A 321 13.40 -4.03 12.09
N ARG A 322 13.31 -5.12 11.33
CA ARG A 322 14.04 -6.37 11.57
C ARG A 322 15.00 -6.78 10.45
N ALA A 323 14.65 -6.51 9.20
CA ALA A 323 15.37 -7.04 8.06
C ALA A 323 15.30 -6.16 6.80
N ILE A 324 16.23 -6.47 5.90
CA ILE A 324 16.28 -6.06 4.50
C ILE A 324 15.59 -7.15 3.68
N TYR A 325 14.70 -6.74 2.78
CA TYR A 325 13.98 -7.60 1.86
C TYR A 325 14.54 -7.39 0.47
N LEU A 326 15.08 -8.44 -0.14
CA LEU A 326 15.63 -8.42 -1.48
C LEU A 326 14.72 -9.23 -2.39
N ALA A 327 14.03 -8.53 -3.29
CA ALA A 327 13.14 -9.12 -4.26
C ALA A 327 13.95 -9.65 -5.46
N GLY A 328 14.08 -10.96 -5.54
CA GLY A 328 14.69 -11.68 -6.64
C GLY A 328 13.71 -12.01 -7.75
N ARG A 329 14.14 -12.91 -8.64
CA ARG A 329 13.33 -13.40 -9.74
C ARG A 329 12.27 -14.39 -9.28
N ARG A 330 12.65 -15.31 -8.38
CA ARG A 330 11.78 -16.42 -7.95
C ARG A 330 11.23 -16.23 -6.54
N SER A 331 11.89 -15.40 -5.74
CA SER A 331 11.56 -15.23 -4.34
C SER A 331 12.01 -13.88 -3.80
N VAL A 332 11.60 -13.60 -2.57
CA VAL A 332 12.04 -12.49 -1.75
C VAL A 332 12.82 -13.07 -0.59
N SER A 333 14.08 -12.67 -0.47
CA SER A 333 14.96 -13.10 0.62
C SER A 333 15.04 -12.03 1.69
N MET A 334 15.02 -12.44 2.95
CA MET A 334 14.99 -11.56 4.12
C MET A 334 16.30 -11.72 4.91
N TRP A 335 17.01 -10.62 5.07
CA TRP A 335 18.34 -10.56 5.66
C TRP A 335 18.33 -9.67 6.89
N ARG A 336 18.77 -10.18 8.04
CA ARG A 336 18.87 -9.37 9.25
C ARG A 336 19.99 -8.34 9.12
N TYR A 337 19.80 -7.17 9.73
CA TYR A 337 20.78 -6.08 9.67
C TYR A 337 22.12 -6.43 10.36
N ASP A 338 22.05 -7.21 11.43
CA ASP A 338 23.15 -7.52 12.34
C ASP A 338 23.81 -8.88 12.10
N GLU A 339 23.18 -9.76 11.33
CA GLU A 339 23.63 -11.15 11.09
C GLU A 339 23.79 -11.43 9.58
N PRO A 340 24.82 -10.86 8.91
CA PRO A 340 24.98 -10.93 7.45
C PRO A 340 25.33 -12.33 6.90
N GLU A 341 25.75 -13.26 7.75
CA GLU A 341 26.28 -14.58 7.35
C GLU A 341 25.33 -15.77 7.66
N GLU A 342 24.17 -15.51 8.26
CA GLU A 342 23.22 -16.51 8.76
C GLU A 342 22.02 -16.75 7.81
N PRO A 343 21.27 -17.87 7.95
CA PRO A 343 20.24 -18.26 6.99
C PRO A 343 19.16 -17.18 6.83
N HIS A 344 18.98 -16.72 5.59
CA HIS A 344 17.90 -15.83 5.20
C HIS A 344 16.58 -16.59 5.12
N ILE A 345 15.47 -15.89 5.41
CA ILE A 345 14.13 -16.42 5.20
C ILE A 345 13.72 -16.16 3.75
N VAL A 346 13.07 -17.13 3.12
CA VAL A 346 12.62 -17.02 1.73
C VAL A 346 11.10 -16.99 1.66
N TRP A 347 10.57 -16.00 0.94
CA TRP A 347 9.14 -15.81 0.72
C TRP A 347 8.81 -15.66 -0.77
N PRO A 348 7.76 -16.30 -1.29
CA PRO A 348 6.97 -17.36 -0.66
C PRO A 348 7.82 -18.60 -0.30
N PRO A 349 7.38 -19.45 0.64
CA PRO A 349 8.08 -20.71 0.95
C PRO A 349 8.10 -21.64 -0.26
N ASP A 350 9.01 -22.61 -0.26
CA ASP A 350 9.05 -23.66 -1.30
C ASP A 350 7.78 -24.52 -1.25
N PRO A 351 7.46 -25.29 -2.31
CA PRO A 351 6.46 -26.36 -2.19
C PRO A 351 6.93 -27.42 -1.18
N PRO A 352 6.06 -27.94 -0.29
CA PRO A 352 6.43 -28.98 0.66
C PRO A 352 7.03 -30.17 -0.09
N ALA A 353 8.09 -30.77 0.47
CA ALA A 353 8.75 -31.91 -0.17
C ALA A 353 7.72 -33.03 -0.37
N PRO A 354 7.70 -33.69 -1.54
CA PRO A 354 6.80 -34.82 -1.75
C PRO A 354 7.09 -35.88 -0.68
N ASN A 355 6.05 -36.35 0.01
CA ASN A 355 6.17 -37.38 1.04
C ASN A 355 6.79 -38.67 0.45
N GLU A 356 8.10 -38.86 0.60
CA GLU A 356 8.81 -40.07 0.13
C GLU A 356 8.23 -41.35 0.77
N ASN A 357 7.64 -41.26 1.96
CA ASN A 357 7.07 -42.40 2.69
C ASN A 357 5.74 -42.92 2.12
N LEU A 358 5.00 -42.14 1.33
CA LEU A 358 3.77 -42.62 0.69
C LEU A 358 4.03 -43.36 -0.63
N ALA A 359 5.24 -43.23 -1.19
CA ALA A 359 5.66 -44.01 -2.36
C ALA A 359 6.18 -45.41 -1.98
N ALA A 360 6.68 -45.59 -0.75
CA ALA A 360 7.24 -46.87 -0.28
C ALA A 360 6.18 -47.85 0.26
N ASP A 361 5.05 -47.36 0.78
CA ASP A 361 3.95 -48.21 1.29
C ASP A 361 2.92 -48.60 0.22
N ALA A 362 3.07 -48.12 -1.02
CA ALA A 362 2.20 -48.49 -2.15
C ALA A 362 2.64 -49.77 -2.89
N ASP A 363 3.81 -50.34 -2.53
CA ASP A 363 4.40 -51.52 -3.20
C ASP A 363 4.28 -52.83 -2.40
N VAL A 364 3.51 -52.85 -1.30
CA VAL A 364 3.25 -54.08 -0.55
C VAL A 364 1.74 -54.26 -0.39
N ASP A 365 1.24 -55.30 -1.05
CA ASP A 365 -0.14 -55.81 -1.09
C ASP A 365 -1.13 -55.04 -1.98
N MET A 366 -1.31 -55.52 -3.23
CA MET A 366 -2.63 -55.78 -3.83
C MET A 366 -2.51 -56.49 -5.19
N ALA A 367 -2.11 -57.77 -5.14
CA ALA A 367 -2.37 -58.72 -6.22
C ALA A 367 -3.78 -59.32 -6.07
N SER A 368 -4.84 -58.50 -6.14
CA SER A 368 -6.21 -58.97 -6.47
C SER A 368 -7.21 -57.83 -6.59
N SER A 369 -7.76 -57.66 -7.79
CA SER A 369 -9.13 -57.19 -8.06
C SER A 369 -9.61 -55.87 -7.44
N SER A 370 -9.55 -54.79 -8.22
CA SER A 370 -10.73 -54.12 -8.82
C SER A 370 -10.36 -52.69 -9.25
N SER A 371 -10.81 -52.33 -10.44
CA SER A 371 -10.59 -51.05 -11.09
C SER A 371 -11.17 -49.90 -10.26
N SER A 372 -10.32 -49.14 -9.59
CA SER A 372 -10.62 -47.75 -9.23
C SER A 372 -9.51 -46.87 -9.79
N THR A 373 -9.85 -46.13 -10.84
CA THR A 373 -9.06 -45.03 -11.38
C THR A 373 -9.18 -43.84 -10.43
N ALA A 374 -8.47 -43.90 -9.30
CA ALA A 374 -8.20 -42.72 -8.49
C ALA A 374 -6.71 -42.41 -8.64
N SER A 375 -6.39 -41.56 -9.62
CA SER A 375 -5.08 -40.93 -9.71
C SER A 375 -4.81 -40.20 -8.38
N PRO A 376 -3.59 -40.24 -7.82
CA PRO A 376 -3.24 -39.38 -6.69
C PRO A 376 -3.47 -37.92 -7.09
N PRO A 377 -3.90 -37.03 -6.16
CA PRO A 377 -4.08 -35.63 -6.49
C PRO A 377 -2.73 -35.06 -6.93
N GLN A 378 -2.60 -34.78 -8.22
CA GLN A 378 -1.48 -34.00 -8.73
C GLN A 378 -1.64 -32.59 -8.17
N HIS A 379 -0.85 -32.21 -7.16
CA HIS A 379 -0.65 -30.80 -6.83
C HIS A 379 0.14 -30.18 -7.99
N THR A 380 -0.57 -29.73 -9.04
CA THR A 380 0.05 -29.31 -10.31
C THR A 380 0.63 -27.90 -10.31
N THR A 381 0.31 -27.05 -9.32
CA THR A 381 0.77 -25.64 -9.33
C THR A 381 1.10 -25.17 -7.93
N HIS A 382 2.38 -24.90 -7.65
CA HIS A 382 2.77 -24.13 -6.47
C HIS A 382 3.17 -22.72 -6.91
N TYR A 383 2.61 -21.68 -6.33
CA TYR A 383 2.80 -20.29 -6.78
C TYR A 383 4.20 -19.72 -6.51
N ARG A 384 5.11 -20.49 -5.91
CA ARG A 384 6.55 -20.27 -6.05
C ARG A 384 7.03 -21.00 -7.31
N SER A 385 6.93 -20.32 -8.45
CA SER A 385 7.22 -20.88 -9.77
C SER A 385 8.46 -20.22 -10.39
N SER A 386 9.11 -20.92 -11.31
CA SER A 386 10.28 -20.44 -12.07
C SER A 386 9.93 -19.66 -13.33
N ASP A 387 8.63 -19.53 -13.66
CA ASP A 387 8.14 -18.80 -14.84
C ASP A 387 8.27 -17.28 -14.70
N LEU A 388 8.25 -16.76 -13.46
CA LEU A 388 8.27 -15.34 -13.16
C LEU A 388 9.43 -14.57 -13.82
N GLU A 389 9.12 -13.39 -14.37
CA GLU A 389 10.12 -12.39 -14.77
C GLU A 389 10.76 -11.70 -13.55
N GLY A 390 10.07 -11.71 -12.41
CA GLY A 390 10.59 -11.28 -11.12
C GLY A 390 9.55 -10.60 -10.24
N PHE A 391 9.88 -10.41 -8.96
CA PHE A 391 9.10 -9.57 -8.07
C PHE A 391 9.38 -8.09 -8.39
N SER A 392 8.37 -7.37 -8.87
CA SER A 392 8.50 -5.96 -9.24
C SER A 392 8.44 -5.02 -8.03
N ALA A 393 7.76 -5.42 -6.95
CA ALA A 393 7.76 -4.72 -5.67
C ALA A 393 7.38 -5.63 -4.51
N VAL A 394 7.87 -5.28 -3.32
CA VAL A 394 7.49 -5.90 -2.04
C VAL A 394 7.35 -4.79 -1.01
N HIS A 395 6.23 -4.78 -0.29
CA HIS A 395 5.93 -3.76 0.69
C HIS A 395 5.33 -4.38 1.95
N HIS A 396 5.57 -3.74 3.08
CA HIS A 396 4.91 -4.05 4.35
C HIS A 396 4.11 -2.83 4.80
N ASP A 397 3.08 -3.07 5.61
CA ASP A 397 2.11 -2.06 6.04
C ASP A 397 2.58 -1.07 7.13
N GLY A 398 3.86 -1.11 7.48
CA GLY A 398 4.47 -0.28 8.52
C GLY A 398 4.14 -0.67 9.97
N CYS A 399 3.16 -1.54 10.22
CA CYS A 399 2.76 -1.96 11.57
C CYS A 399 3.06 -3.45 11.87
N GLY A 400 3.65 -4.17 10.91
CA GLY A 400 4.14 -5.53 11.12
C GLY A 400 3.10 -6.62 10.88
N GLN A 401 1.92 -6.26 10.36
CA GLN A 401 0.82 -7.21 10.15
C GLN A 401 0.84 -7.78 8.74
N HIS A 402 1.09 -6.98 7.71
CA HIS A 402 0.99 -7.44 6.34
C HIS A 402 2.27 -7.26 5.54
N LEU A 403 2.66 -8.32 4.83
CA LEU A 403 3.66 -8.29 3.76
C LEU A 403 2.96 -8.62 2.44
N VAL A 404 3.13 -7.76 1.45
CA VAL A 404 2.50 -7.91 0.13
C VAL A 404 3.56 -7.71 -0.94
N GLY A 405 3.53 -8.55 -1.96
CA GLY A 405 4.45 -8.50 -3.08
C GLY A 405 3.70 -8.70 -4.38
N ILE A 406 4.19 -8.07 -5.43
CA ILE A 406 3.64 -8.24 -6.78
C ILE A 406 4.72 -8.86 -7.65
N ALA A 407 4.30 -9.84 -8.43
CA ALA A 407 5.10 -10.44 -9.47
C ALA A 407 4.24 -10.58 -10.72
N GLY A 408 4.86 -10.49 -11.89
CA GLY A 408 4.14 -10.59 -13.15
C GLY A 408 5.08 -10.91 -14.29
N GLU A 409 4.50 -11.48 -15.34
CA GLU A 409 5.12 -11.65 -16.66
C GLU A 409 4.20 -10.96 -17.67
N SER A 410 4.78 -10.43 -18.75
CA SER A 410 4.00 -9.88 -19.86
C SER A 410 3.14 -10.99 -20.51
N GLY A 411 1.81 -10.95 -20.34
CA GLY A 411 0.88 -11.90 -20.96
C GLY A 411 0.62 -13.19 -20.18
N ALA A 412 0.99 -13.27 -18.90
CA ALA A 412 0.62 -14.35 -18.00
C ALA A 412 -0.38 -13.90 -16.92
N GLN A 413 -0.71 -14.79 -15.99
CA GLN A 413 -1.55 -14.46 -14.83
C GLN A 413 -0.87 -13.41 -13.95
N MET A 414 -1.54 -12.29 -13.68
CA MET A 414 -1.08 -11.30 -12.69
C MET A 414 -1.05 -11.93 -11.30
N ARG A 415 0.00 -11.72 -10.50
CA ARG A 415 0.11 -12.30 -9.15
C ARG A 415 0.40 -11.24 -8.08
N LEU A 416 -0.48 -11.14 -7.10
CA LEU A 416 -0.24 -10.41 -5.85
C LEU A 416 -0.22 -11.39 -4.69
N TYR A 417 0.93 -11.51 -4.05
CA TYR A 417 1.17 -12.37 -2.90
C TYR A 417 0.93 -11.59 -1.62
N TRP A 418 0.29 -12.21 -0.64
CA TRP A 418 0.01 -11.59 0.64
C TRP A 418 0.17 -12.57 1.80
N THR A 419 0.91 -12.15 2.82
CA THR A 419 1.03 -12.82 4.12
C THR A 419 0.56 -11.91 5.24
N CYS A 420 -0.29 -12.43 6.14
CA CYS A 420 -0.69 -11.74 7.38
C CYS A 420 0.17 -12.15 8.59
N ASP A 421 0.11 -11.36 9.66
CA ASP A 421 1.00 -11.37 10.83
C ASP A 421 2.48 -11.60 10.49
N TYR A 422 2.97 -11.00 9.41
CA TYR A 422 4.19 -11.45 8.73
C TYR A 422 5.42 -11.45 9.65
N LEU A 423 5.56 -10.47 10.56
CA LEU A 423 6.68 -10.42 11.50
C LEU A 423 6.72 -11.61 12.46
N THR A 424 5.56 -12.17 12.80
CA THR A 424 5.50 -13.37 13.65
C THR A 424 5.61 -14.63 12.81
N THR A 425 4.93 -14.67 11.67
CA THR A 425 4.80 -15.86 10.84
C THR A 425 6.09 -16.20 10.12
N LEU A 426 6.73 -15.23 9.44
CA LEU A 426 7.97 -15.49 8.69
C LEU A 426 9.11 -15.90 9.61
N TRP A 427 9.25 -15.22 10.75
CA TRP A 427 10.34 -15.43 11.70
C TRP A 427 10.12 -16.59 12.68
N SER A 428 8.96 -17.27 12.62
CA SER A 428 8.67 -18.41 13.50
C SER A 428 9.45 -19.68 13.13
N GLY A 429 9.92 -19.78 11.88
CA GLY A 429 10.44 -21.03 11.31
C GLY A 429 9.36 -22.09 11.04
N ASP A 430 8.09 -21.83 11.37
CA ASP A 430 6.97 -22.72 11.06
C ASP A 430 6.50 -22.48 9.62
N ARG A 431 7.11 -23.23 8.69
CA ARG A 431 6.75 -23.22 7.26
C ARG A 431 5.28 -23.53 7.01
N ALA A 432 4.68 -24.45 7.78
CA ALA A 432 3.28 -24.81 7.59
C ALA A 432 2.36 -23.65 8.00
N SER A 433 2.72 -22.90 9.04
CA SER A 433 2.04 -21.65 9.40
C SER A 433 2.18 -20.60 8.30
N LEU A 434 3.38 -20.45 7.74
CA LEU A 434 3.61 -19.53 6.62
C LEU A 434 2.76 -19.87 5.39
N GLU A 435 2.68 -21.14 5.00
CA GLU A 435 1.82 -21.59 3.90
C GLU A 435 0.34 -21.32 4.16
N ARG A 436 -0.16 -21.58 5.38
CA ARG A 436 -1.57 -21.30 5.76
C ARG A 436 -1.91 -19.81 5.83
N LYS A 437 -0.91 -18.96 6.09
CA LYS A 437 -1.07 -17.51 6.20
C LYS A 437 -0.67 -16.75 4.95
N THR A 438 -0.30 -17.45 3.88
CA THR A 438 0.04 -16.84 2.59
C THR A 438 -1.00 -17.20 1.55
N VAL A 439 -1.50 -16.19 0.86
CA VAL A 439 -2.48 -16.29 -0.22
C VAL A 439 -2.01 -15.50 -1.44
N VAL A 440 -2.52 -15.87 -2.61
CA VAL A 440 -2.19 -15.22 -3.88
C VAL A 440 -3.46 -14.76 -4.57
N LEU A 441 -3.54 -13.47 -4.88
CA LEU A 441 -4.56 -12.92 -5.76
C LEU A 441 -4.07 -13.03 -7.19
N THR A 442 -4.91 -13.58 -8.05
CA THR A 442 -4.61 -13.75 -9.48
C THR A 442 -5.82 -13.45 -10.35
N THR A 443 -5.57 -13.32 -11.64
CA THR A 443 -6.60 -13.45 -12.68
C THR A 443 -6.44 -14.78 -13.41
N PRO A 444 -7.47 -15.23 -14.16
CA PRO A 444 -7.28 -16.16 -15.25
C PRO A 444 -6.19 -15.68 -16.22
N THR A 445 -5.62 -16.60 -17.00
CA THR A 445 -4.65 -16.24 -18.04
C THR A 445 -5.30 -15.30 -19.04
N LEU A 446 -4.71 -14.13 -19.24
CA LEU A 446 -5.24 -13.09 -20.13
C LEU A 446 -4.55 -13.17 -21.49
N PRO A 447 -5.26 -12.91 -22.60
CA PRO A 447 -4.70 -12.95 -23.95
C PRO A 447 -3.88 -11.70 -24.31
N CYS A 448 -3.96 -10.63 -23.50
CA CYS A 448 -3.29 -9.35 -23.69
C CYS A 448 -2.17 -9.15 -22.64
N SER A 449 -1.28 -8.20 -22.93
CA SER A 449 -0.23 -7.78 -22.00
C SER A 449 -0.86 -6.96 -20.86
N VAL A 450 -1.01 -7.59 -19.70
CA VAL A 450 -1.57 -6.99 -18.50
C VAL A 450 -0.64 -7.26 -17.32
N THR A 451 -0.25 -6.21 -16.60
CA THR A 451 0.73 -6.29 -15.52
C THR A 451 0.28 -5.49 -14.30
N ILE A 452 0.76 -5.90 -13.11
CA ILE A 452 0.69 -5.05 -11.91
C ILE A 452 2.02 -4.29 -11.83
N ASP A 453 1.98 -2.99 -12.10
CA ASP A 453 3.20 -2.18 -12.27
C ASP A 453 3.69 -1.54 -10.99
N GLN A 454 2.76 -1.16 -10.11
CA GLN A 454 3.08 -0.42 -8.88
C GLN A 454 2.26 -0.94 -7.70
N LEU A 455 2.88 -0.91 -6.53
CA LEU A 455 2.30 -1.32 -5.25
C LEU A 455 2.64 -0.27 -4.19
N ALA A 456 1.67 0.03 -3.33
CA ALA A 456 1.88 0.65 -2.03
C ALA A 456 1.06 -0.13 -1.01
N VAL A 457 1.67 -0.46 0.15
CA VAL A 457 0.99 -1.18 1.23
C VAL A 457 1.21 -0.44 2.52
N GLU A 458 0.14 0.02 3.14
CA GLU A 458 0.18 0.86 4.34
C GLU A 458 -1.13 0.72 5.11
N ASN A 459 -1.06 0.80 6.45
CA ASN A 459 -2.26 0.98 7.28
C ASN A 459 -3.36 -0.08 7.06
N GLY A 460 -2.98 -1.35 6.88
CA GLY A 460 -3.94 -2.43 6.59
C GLY A 460 -4.53 -2.39 5.18
N ARG A 461 -3.85 -1.78 4.21
CA ARG A 461 -4.35 -1.59 2.84
C ARG A 461 -3.27 -1.87 1.82
N ALA A 462 -3.63 -2.53 0.73
CA ALA A 462 -2.80 -2.64 -0.47
C ALA A 462 -3.46 -1.85 -1.60
N VAL A 463 -2.71 -0.92 -2.18
CA VAL A 463 -3.09 -0.16 -3.36
C VAL A 463 -2.15 -0.52 -4.49
N PHE A 464 -2.69 -0.83 -5.66
CA PHE A 464 -1.87 -1.23 -6.81
C PHE A 464 -2.44 -0.71 -8.12
N ILE A 465 -1.54 -0.56 -9.09
CA ILE A 465 -1.87 -0.13 -10.45
C ILE A 465 -1.81 -1.35 -11.36
N VAL A 466 -2.89 -1.59 -12.10
CA VAL A 466 -2.89 -2.53 -13.22
C VAL A 466 -2.70 -1.73 -14.51
N HIS A 467 -1.67 -2.10 -15.27
CA HIS A 467 -1.45 -1.63 -16.62
C HIS A 467 -1.99 -2.66 -17.60
N ASP A 468 -2.79 -2.20 -18.56
CA ASP A 468 -3.41 -3.01 -19.59
C ASP A 468 -3.23 -2.27 -20.90
N GLU A 469 -2.51 -2.88 -21.85
CA GLU A 469 -2.19 -2.23 -23.13
C GLU A 469 -3.45 -1.90 -23.94
N ASP A 470 -4.53 -2.68 -23.81
CA ASP A 470 -5.75 -2.51 -24.57
C ASP A 470 -6.78 -1.60 -23.86
N VAL A 471 -6.76 -1.60 -22.52
CA VAL A 471 -7.82 -1.00 -21.69
C VAL A 471 -7.32 0.24 -20.91
N GLY A 472 -6.01 0.43 -20.82
CA GLY A 472 -5.37 1.52 -20.07
C GLY A 472 -5.24 1.24 -18.56
N ASN A 473 -4.65 2.20 -17.85
CA ASN A 473 -4.29 2.03 -16.44
C ASN A 473 -5.51 2.10 -15.50
N SER A 474 -5.52 1.25 -14.45
CA SER A 474 -6.55 1.25 -13.40
C SER A 474 -5.94 1.21 -11.99
N LEU A 475 -6.62 1.86 -11.02
CA LEU A 475 -6.24 1.92 -9.62
C LEU A 475 -7.11 0.97 -8.79
N TRP A 476 -6.47 0.08 -8.04
CA TRP A 476 -7.13 -0.93 -7.22
C TRP A 476 -6.76 -0.81 -5.74
N LEU A 477 -7.69 -1.21 -4.88
CA LEU A 477 -7.56 -1.25 -3.43
C LEU A 477 -8.00 -2.61 -2.88
N ILE A 478 -7.24 -3.13 -1.94
CA ILE A 478 -7.63 -4.25 -1.07
C ILE A 478 -7.51 -3.78 0.38
N ASN A 479 -8.60 -3.91 1.14
CA ASN A 479 -8.57 -3.73 2.59
C ASN A 479 -8.09 -5.05 3.22
N LEU A 480 -6.85 -5.05 3.71
CA LEU A 480 -6.20 -6.21 4.30
C LEU A 480 -6.76 -6.45 5.71
N ARG A 481 -6.70 -7.71 6.15
CA ARG A 481 -7.07 -8.12 7.51
C ARG A 481 -6.23 -9.30 7.95
N ASP A 482 -6.08 -9.46 9.25
CA ASP A 482 -5.49 -10.69 9.77
C ASP A 482 -6.45 -11.89 9.57
N PHE A 483 -5.86 -13.06 9.39
CA PHE A 483 -6.58 -14.33 9.33
C PHE A 483 -5.73 -15.46 9.93
N ALA A 484 -6.39 -16.41 10.60
CA ALA A 484 -5.71 -17.53 11.24
C ALA A 484 -5.27 -18.62 10.25
N ASP A 485 -6.13 -18.90 9.26
CA ASP A 485 -5.95 -19.92 8.23
C ASP A 485 -6.82 -19.64 7.00
N HIS A 486 -6.80 -20.54 6.01
CA HIS A 486 -7.60 -20.42 4.79
C HIS A 486 -9.11 -20.48 5.04
N ALA A 487 -9.58 -21.17 6.08
CA ALA A 487 -11.01 -21.25 6.39
C ALA A 487 -11.54 -19.94 6.98
N ASP A 488 -10.77 -19.34 7.90
CA ASP A 488 -11.01 -17.96 8.36
C ASP A 488 -10.96 -17.00 7.17
N PHE A 489 -9.95 -17.09 6.31
CA PHE A 489 -9.83 -16.26 5.10
C PHE A 489 -11.12 -16.27 4.26
N VAL A 490 -11.60 -17.46 3.91
CA VAL A 490 -12.81 -17.67 3.09
C VAL A 490 -14.09 -17.20 3.79
N ALA A 491 -14.15 -17.18 5.12
CA ALA A 491 -15.33 -16.71 5.85
C ALA A 491 -15.57 -15.19 5.68
N ALA A 492 -14.51 -14.41 5.43
CA ALA A 492 -14.59 -12.98 5.20
C ALA A 492 -13.48 -12.49 4.25
N PRO A 493 -13.51 -12.85 2.96
CA PRO A 493 -12.38 -12.62 2.08
C PRO A 493 -12.31 -11.14 1.66
N PRO A 494 -11.11 -10.52 1.66
CA PRO A 494 -10.94 -9.18 1.13
C PRO A 494 -11.25 -9.10 -0.36
N LYS A 495 -12.11 -8.14 -0.73
CA LYS A 495 -12.51 -7.92 -2.11
C LYS A 495 -11.61 -6.86 -2.76
N PRO A 496 -11.03 -7.13 -3.94
CA PRO A 496 -10.40 -6.09 -4.75
C PRO A 496 -11.45 -5.07 -5.21
N ILE A 497 -11.17 -3.79 -4.97
CA ILE A 497 -12.04 -2.66 -5.33
C ILE A 497 -11.33 -1.83 -6.39
N CYS A 498 -11.91 -1.69 -7.58
CA CYS A 498 -11.45 -0.73 -8.57
C CYS A 498 -11.87 0.66 -8.13
N LEU A 499 -10.91 1.47 -7.66
CA LEU A 499 -11.16 2.85 -7.23
C LEU A 499 -11.33 3.79 -8.42
N ALA A 500 -10.57 3.57 -9.50
CA ALA A 500 -10.64 4.40 -10.68
C ALA A 500 -10.14 3.70 -11.94
N TRP A 501 -10.87 3.90 -13.02
CA TRP A 501 -10.47 3.56 -14.37
C TRP A 501 -11.30 4.40 -15.37
N PRO A 502 -10.71 4.81 -16.51
CA PRO A 502 -9.27 4.84 -16.77
C PRO A 502 -8.56 5.94 -15.96
N LEU A 503 -7.28 5.73 -15.65
CA LEU A 503 -6.45 6.77 -15.03
C LEU A 503 -5.98 7.80 -16.08
N PRO A 504 -5.85 9.09 -15.72
CA PRO A 504 -5.45 10.16 -16.65
C PRO A 504 -3.93 10.17 -16.90
N CYS A 505 -3.38 9.04 -17.37
CA CYS A 505 -1.98 8.85 -17.67
C CYS A 505 -1.79 7.99 -18.93
N GLY A 506 -0.84 8.39 -19.77
CA GLY A 506 -0.61 7.79 -21.10
C GLY A 506 0.18 6.48 -21.10
N THR A 507 1.09 6.31 -20.14
CA THR A 507 2.02 5.17 -20.06
C THR A 507 1.94 4.49 -18.70
N ALA A 508 2.72 3.41 -18.52
CA ALA A 508 2.96 2.78 -17.23
C ALA A 508 3.27 3.84 -16.14
N ILE A 509 2.59 3.72 -15.01
CA ILE A 509 2.75 4.65 -13.89
C ILE A 509 4.06 4.34 -13.18
N SER A 510 4.85 5.38 -12.95
CA SER A 510 6.16 5.23 -12.35
C SER A 510 6.12 5.00 -10.84
N ARG A 511 5.10 5.44 -10.10
CA ARG A 511 5.02 5.24 -8.64
C ARG A 511 3.59 5.51 -8.15
N VAL A 512 3.19 4.84 -7.08
CA VAL A 512 2.02 5.21 -6.27
C VAL A 512 2.48 5.37 -4.82
N GLU A 513 1.95 6.39 -4.13
CA GLU A 513 2.20 6.61 -2.70
C GLU A 513 0.86 6.93 -2.03
N MET A 514 0.72 6.59 -0.75
CA MET A 514 -0.50 6.88 0.01
C MET A 514 -0.19 7.32 1.44
N THR A 515 -1.12 8.08 2.00
CA THR A 515 -1.16 8.48 3.41
C THR A 515 -2.28 7.72 4.10
N SER A 516 -2.63 8.10 5.34
CA SER A 516 -3.78 7.50 6.04
C SER A 516 -5.15 7.85 5.43
N ASP A 517 -5.20 8.76 4.47
CA ASP A 517 -6.41 9.40 3.95
C ASP A 517 -6.38 9.80 2.47
N GLU A 518 -5.24 9.73 1.80
CA GLU A 518 -5.10 10.07 0.37
C GLU A 518 -4.21 9.07 -0.38
N ILE A 519 -4.49 8.84 -1.66
CA ILE A 519 -3.61 8.14 -2.61
C ILE A 519 -3.17 9.12 -3.69
N TYR A 520 -1.88 9.20 -3.97
CA TYR A 520 -1.28 10.03 -5.00
C TYR A 520 -0.89 9.17 -6.19
N VAL A 521 -1.48 9.47 -7.35
CA VAL A 521 -1.18 8.80 -8.62
C VAL A 521 -0.69 9.84 -9.63
N PRO A 522 0.51 9.67 -10.23
CA PRO A 522 1.00 10.54 -11.29
C PRO A 522 -0.01 10.64 -12.45
N ALA A 523 -0.17 11.85 -12.97
CA ALA A 523 -1.10 12.17 -14.04
C ALA A 523 -0.48 13.14 -15.04
N VAL A 524 -1.11 13.25 -16.21
CA VAL A 524 -0.75 14.22 -17.24
C VAL A 524 -1.75 15.37 -17.18
N SER A 525 -1.28 16.58 -16.86
CA SER A 525 -2.09 17.80 -16.70
C SER A 525 -3.01 18.06 -17.90
N ARG A 526 -2.53 17.73 -19.10
CA ARG A 526 -3.26 17.85 -20.36
C ARG A 526 -4.46 16.90 -20.45
N MET A 527 -4.43 15.74 -19.81
CA MET A 527 -5.57 14.83 -19.67
C MET A 527 -6.56 15.28 -18.59
N LEU A 528 -6.17 16.21 -17.71
CA LEU A 528 -7.03 16.77 -16.65
C LEU A 528 -7.93 17.91 -17.14
N ARG A 529 -8.07 18.08 -18.47
CA ARG A 529 -9.01 19.06 -19.03
C ARG A 529 -10.45 18.56 -18.87
N PRO A 530 -11.43 19.42 -18.56
CA PRO A 530 -12.80 19.00 -18.28
C PRO A 530 -13.45 18.15 -19.38
N ASN A 531 -13.17 18.43 -20.66
CA ASN A 531 -13.68 17.65 -21.78
C ASN A 531 -13.12 16.22 -21.79
N ILE A 532 -11.82 16.04 -21.52
CA ILE A 532 -11.19 14.71 -21.45
C ILE A 532 -11.69 13.95 -20.23
N LEU A 533 -11.73 14.60 -19.05
CA LEU A 533 -12.26 13.97 -17.84
C LEU A 533 -13.71 13.52 -18.00
N THR A 534 -14.52 14.29 -18.73
CA THR A 534 -15.90 13.89 -19.10
C THR A 534 -15.88 12.64 -19.97
N THR A 535 -14.98 12.57 -20.96
CA THR A 535 -14.80 11.37 -21.78
C THR A 535 -14.39 10.15 -20.95
N LEU A 536 -13.40 10.27 -20.06
CA LEU A 536 -12.98 9.19 -19.16
C LEU A 536 -14.13 8.74 -18.23
N GLY A 537 -14.89 9.69 -17.66
CA GLY A 537 -16.07 9.38 -16.85
C GLY A 537 -17.17 8.67 -17.64
N ASN A 538 -17.39 9.08 -18.89
CA ASN A 538 -18.32 8.39 -19.79
C ASN A 538 -17.85 6.96 -20.09
N MET A 539 -16.54 6.72 -20.26
CA MET A 539 -15.98 5.37 -20.42
C MET A 539 -16.26 4.50 -19.20
N ALA A 540 -15.94 5.01 -18.00
CA ALA A 540 -16.20 4.32 -16.74
C ALA A 540 -17.68 3.96 -16.58
N SER A 541 -18.58 4.90 -16.86
CA SER A 541 -20.04 4.70 -16.74
C SER A 541 -20.59 3.61 -17.67
N ARG A 542 -19.94 3.37 -18.83
CA ARG A 542 -20.35 2.33 -19.79
C ARG A 542 -20.00 0.92 -19.31
N PHE A 543 -18.98 0.78 -18.47
CA PHE A 543 -18.69 -0.47 -17.78
C PHE A 543 -19.71 -0.74 -16.66
N GLY A 544 -20.25 0.31 -16.05
CA GLY A 544 -21.22 0.17 -14.95
C GLY A 544 -20.64 -0.61 -13.78
N ASP A 545 -21.42 -1.51 -13.19
CA ASP A 545 -20.99 -2.36 -12.06
C ASP A 545 -20.20 -3.61 -12.49
N ARG A 546 -19.84 -3.74 -13.78
CA ARG A 546 -19.13 -4.90 -14.30
C ARG A 546 -17.67 -4.86 -13.82
N PRO A 547 -17.14 -5.93 -13.19
CA PRO A 547 -15.71 -5.99 -12.89
C PRO A 547 -14.86 -5.90 -14.16
N LEU A 548 -13.74 -5.19 -14.10
CA LEU A 548 -12.75 -5.12 -15.18
C LEU A 548 -12.00 -6.45 -15.33
N TYR A 549 -11.60 -7.03 -14.19
CA TYR A 549 -10.90 -8.30 -14.11
C TYR A 549 -11.62 -9.28 -13.21
N ASP A 550 -11.42 -10.53 -13.56
CA ASP A 550 -11.97 -11.70 -12.91
C ASP A 550 -11.00 -12.18 -11.82
N TRP A 551 -11.13 -11.61 -10.62
CA TRP A 551 -10.18 -11.84 -9.53
C TRP A 551 -10.45 -13.15 -8.78
N GLN A 552 -9.39 -13.89 -8.47
CA GLN A 552 -9.42 -15.13 -7.70
C GLN A 552 -8.35 -15.13 -6.60
N TRP A 553 -8.72 -15.52 -5.39
CA TRP A 553 -7.76 -15.80 -4.30
C TRP A 553 -7.43 -17.28 -4.28
N HIS A 554 -6.15 -17.60 -4.13
CA HIS A 554 -5.63 -18.96 -4.05
C HIS A 554 -4.77 -19.16 -2.82
N ALA A 555 -4.71 -20.39 -2.34
CA ALA A 555 -3.62 -20.88 -1.52
C ALA A 555 -2.36 -21.06 -2.38
N LEU A 556 -1.19 -21.15 -1.74
CA LEU A 556 0.08 -21.32 -2.46
C LEU A 556 0.16 -22.60 -3.29
N ASP A 557 -0.59 -23.65 -2.94
CA ASP A 557 -0.66 -24.92 -3.66
C ASP A 557 -1.61 -24.92 -4.88
N GLY A 558 -2.09 -23.74 -5.29
CA GLY A 558 -2.96 -23.57 -6.44
C GLY A 558 -4.46 -23.62 -6.10
N THR A 559 -4.83 -24.08 -4.90
CA THR A 559 -6.23 -24.24 -4.52
C THR A 559 -6.97 -22.90 -4.54
N VAL A 560 -8.03 -22.81 -5.34
CA VAL A 560 -8.91 -21.63 -5.37
C VAL A 560 -9.63 -21.55 -4.03
N LEU A 561 -9.40 -20.47 -3.29
CA LEU A 561 -10.08 -20.15 -2.04
C LEU A 561 -11.36 -19.37 -2.30
N VAL A 562 -11.29 -18.37 -3.20
CA VAL A 562 -12.42 -17.49 -3.52
C VAL A 562 -12.38 -17.12 -4.99
N ASP A 563 -13.53 -17.26 -5.66
CA ASP A 563 -13.74 -16.81 -7.03
C ASP A 563 -14.85 -15.74 -7.05
N TYR A 564 -14.47 -14.49 -7.36
CA TYR A 564 -15.41 -13.37 -7.37
C TYR A 564 -16.34 -13.35 -8.59
N ASN A 565 -16.13 -14.20 -9.59
CA ASN A 565 -17.04 -14.34 -10.73
C ASN A 565 -18.26 -15.18 -10.40
N VAL A 566 -18.07 -16.32 -9.72
CA VAL A 566 -19.13 -17.29 -9.43
C VAL A 566 -20.15 -16.72 -8.43
N ALA A 567 -19.71 -15.81 -7.56
CA ALA A 567 -20.57 -15.13 -6.59
C ALA A 567 -21.61 -14.17 -7.23
N SER A 568 -21.57 -13.94 -8.55
CA SER A 568 -22.41 -12.95 -9.24
C SER A 568 -23.53 -13.50 -10.14
N GLY A 569 -23.67 -14.82 -10.32
CA GLY A 569 -24.85 -15.40 -11.00
C GLY A 569 -24.72 -16.83 -11.57
N ASP A 570 -25.77 -17.63 -11.30
CA ASP A 570 -26.19 -18.95 -11.82
C ASP A 570 -25.14 -20.07 -12.01
N GLU A 571 -25.29 -21.12 -11.18
CA GLU A 571 -24.46 -22.35 -11.13
C GLU A 571 -24.60 -23.30 -12.35
N THR A 572 -25.17 -22.88 -13.48
CA THR A 572 -25.52 -23.81 -14.58
C THR A 572 -24.82 -23.57 -15.92
N VAL A 573 -23.81 -22.70 -15.98
CA VAL A 573 -23.13 -22.36 -17.25
C VAL A 573 -21.80 -23.12 -17.40
N ASP A 574 -21.71 -23.87 -18.50
CA ASP A 574 -20.59 -24.68 -18.96
C ASP A 574 -19.25 -23.92 -18.97
N ALA A 575 -18.14 -24.59 -18.64
CA ALA A 575 -16.82 -23.96 -18.45
C ALA A 575 -16.32 -23.26 -19.73
N ALA A 576 -16.60 -23.85 -20.90
CA ALA A 576 -16.27 -23.26 -22.20
C ALA A 576 -17.07 -21.98 -22.48
N ALA A 577 -18.31 -21.89 -21.99
CA ALA A 577 -19.14 -20.69 -22.16
C ALA A 577 -18.69 -19.54 -21.24
N LYS A 578 -18.13 -19.84 -20.06
CA LYS A 578 -17.49 -18.84 -19.18
C LYS A 578 -16.20 -18.28 -19.78
N GLU A 579 -15.33 -19.14 -20.32
CA GLU A 579 -14.11 -18.72 -21.03
C GLU A 579 -14.43 -17.89 -22.28
N GLN A 580 -15.47 -18.27 -23.02
CA GLN A 580 -15.92 -17.54 -24.20
C GLN A 580 -16.60 -16.21 -23.84
N ALA A 581 -17.26 -16.10 -22.68
CA ALA A 581 -17.82 -14.85 -22.17
C ALA A 581 -16.73 -13.89 -21.65
N GLY A 582 -15.71 -14.38 -20.96
CA GLY A 582 -14.53 -13.59 -20.55
C GLY A 582 -13.76 -13.05 -21.74
N ASN A 583 -13.48 -13.89 -22.74
CA ASN A 583 -12.83 -13.48 -23.99
C ASN A 583 -13.71 -12.54 -24.84
N ALA A 584 -15.04 -12.70 -24.84
CA ALA A 584 -15.95 -11.76 -25.49
C ALA A 584 -16.03 -10.40 -24.76
N ARG A 585 -15.82 -10.38 -23.44
CA ARG A 585 -15.80 -9.17 -22.61
C ARG A 585 -14.52 -8.35 -22.83
N ILE A 586 -13.37 -9.02 -22.93
CA ILE A 586 -12.10 -8.40 -23.31
C ILE A 586 -12.17 -7.86 -24.75
N ARG A 587 -12.70 -8.66 -25.70
CA ARG A 587 -12.89 -8.21 -27.10
C ARG A 587 -13.89 -7.06 -27.25
N ALA A 588 -14.99 -7.08 -26.51
CA ALA A 588 -15.92 -5.96 -26.51
C ALA A 588 -15.24 -4.68 -26.00
N THR A 589 -14.33 -4.80 -25.03
CA THR A 589 -13.58 -3.66 -24.48
C THR A 589 -12.54 -3.13 -25.47
N ALA A 590 -11.83 -4.02 -26.17
CA ALA A 590 -10.89 -3.69 -27.25
C ALA A 590 -11.57 -3.05 -28.47
N ASP A 591 -12.77 -3.52 -28.87
CA ASP A 591 -13.55 -2.91 -29.96
C ASP A 591 -13.96 -1.45 -29.64
N TYR A 592 -14.01 -1.06 -28.36
CA TYR A 592 -14.29 0.32 -27.94
C TYR A 592 -13.03 1.18 -27.71
N SER A 593 -11.85 0.59 -27.43
CA SER A 593 -10.59 1.35 -27.31
C SER A 593 -10.14 1.91 -28.66
N TYR A 594 -10.32 1.14 -29.74
CA TYR A 594 -10.05 1.56 -31.12
C TYR A 594 -10.83 2.80 -31.58
N ALA A 595 -12.01 3.08 -30.99
CA ALA A 595 -12.81 4.27 -31.32
C ALA A 595 -12.33 5.53 -30.58
N LEU A 596 -11.54 5.37 -29.51
CA LEU A 596 -11.03 6.44 -28.64
C LEU A 596 -9.58 6.81 -28.95
N ASP A 597 -8.80 5.88 -29.53
CA ASP A 597 -7.45 6.13 -30.04
C ASP A 597 -7.40 7.38 -30.92
N PHE A 598 -8.38 7.60 -31.80
CA PHE A 598 -8.37 8.75 -32.71
C PHE A 598 -8.46 10.13 -32.06
N GLU A 599 -9.04 10.28 -30.85
CA GLU A 599 -9.16 11.60 -30.19
C GLU A 599 -8.05 11.86 -29.15
N LEU A 600 -7.40 10.81 -28.64
CA LEU A 600 -6.45 10.89 -27.53
C LEU A 600 -5.05 10.35 -27.87
N GLU A 601 -4.81 9.75 -29.04
CA GLU A 601 -3.53 9.15 -29.47
C GLU A 601 -2.30 10.01 -29.16
N GLY A 602 -2.38 11.34 -29.39
CA GLY A 602 -1.27 12.26 -29.11
C GLY A 602 -1.04 12.57 -27.62
N GLU A 603 -2.04 12.32 -26.78
CA GLU A 603 -2.00 12.53 -25.32
C GLU A 603 -1.50 11.28 -24.59
N TRP A 604 -1.91 10.08 -25.03
CA TRP A 604 -1.44 8.81 -24.46
C TRP A 604 0.06 8.57 -24.71
N GLN A 605 0.62 9.14 -25.78
CA GLN A 605 2.04 9.09 -26.07
C GLN A 605 2.91 10.06 -25.22
N HIS A 606 2.30 10.91 -24.39
CA HIS A 606 3.06 11.76 -23.46
C HIS A 606 3.63 10.91 -22.32
N SER A 607 4.95 10.70 -22.35
CA SER A 607 5.70 9.91 -21.37
C SER A 607 6.13 10.72 -20.13
N GLY A 608 5.49 11.86 -19.88
CA GLY A 608 5.83 12.78 -18.80
C GLY A 608 4.64 13.04 -17.88
N THR A 609 4.88 13.05 -16.57
CA THR A 609 3.84 13.39 -15.57
C THR A 609 4.17 14.73 -14.94
N ASP A 610 3.19 15.60 -14.82
CA ASP A 610 3.33 17.00 -14.37
C ASP A 610 2.17 17.39 -13.43
N ALA A 611 1.40 16.40 -13.01
CA ALA A 611 0.28 16.52 -12.11
C ALA A 611 0.07 15.21 -11.32
N PHE A 612 -0.83 15.26 -10.35
CA PHE A 612 -1.32 14.08 -9.65
C PHE A 612 -2.85 14.05 -9.66
N ALA A 613 -3.40 12.85 -9.86
CA ALA A 613 -4.74 12.52 -9.38
C ALA A 613 -4.61 12.09 -7.91
N VAL A 614 -5.24 12.84 -7.02
CA VAL A 614 -5.24 12.57 -5.58
C VAL A 614 -6.61 12.08 -5.16
N TYR A 615 -6.66 10.82 -4.71
CA TYR A 615 -7.88 10.16 -4.25
C TYR A 615 -7.98 10.32 -2.74
N SER A 616 -8.84 11.22 -2.29
CA SER A 616 -9.06 11.53 -0.87
C SER A 616 -10.26 10.77 -0.31
N PHE A 617 -10.09 10.21 0.88
CA PHE A 617 -11.15 9.50 1.61
C PHE A 617 -11.83 10.38 2.66
N ARG A 618 -11.54 11.69 2.67
CA ARG A 618 -12.22 12.67 3.54
C ARG A 618 -13.60 13.02 2.97
N ASP A 619 -14.55 13.31 3.86
CA ASP A 619 -15.79 13.98 3.48
C ASP A 619 -15.48 15.49 3.34
N MET A 620 -15.94 16.14 2.27
CA MET A 620 -15.86 17.61 2.11
C MET A 620 -16.98 18.33 2.84
#